data_AF-D2HQV2-F1
#
_entry.id   AF-D2HQV2-F1
#
_cell.length_a   1.000
_cell.length_b   1.000
_cell.length_c   1.000
_cell.angle_alpha   90.00
_cell.angle_beta   90.00
_cell.angle_gamma   90.00
#
_symmetry.space_group_name_H-M   'P 1'
#
loop_
_entity.id
_entity.type
_entity.pdbx_description
1 polymer ?
#
loop_
_entity_poly.entity_id
_entity_poly.type
_entity_poly.pdbx_seq_one_letter_code
_entity_poly.pdbx_strand_id
1 'polypeptide(L)'
;CDFPEIKHGNIYDEDRYKQSFPVAIGKYFYYSCDRSFASPSQTLWTQIICTEEGWSPMPKCIRQCFFPWVENGHSTSSGQTHQEGDTVQIVCNAGYSLLYNQSNLRCTESGWSTPPTCSQLVIILIISVLSLCFWTSFASGLSILWILSKNQLLVLLICSTVVLVSNSLISALILVNSFLVSGLGLSLCCCSSFLRKCGPPPPIDNGDITSFPLPAYAPGSSVEYRCQAFYALQGNRNVICSNGQWSEPPKCLDACVVSEEMMEKHNIQLRWRHEKKFYSRTGDNIEFICKVGYHRKSPGHAFRITCQEGKVIYPTC
;
A
#
# COMPACT_ATOMS: atom_id res chain seq x y z
N CYS A 1 -16.06 -19.30 32.44
CA CYS A 1 -15.17 -18.32 31.80
C CYS A 1 -15.98 -17.35 30.96
N ASP A 2 -15.65 -16.07 31.03
CA ASP A 2 -16.24 -15.03 30.17
C ASP A 2 -15.71 -15.12 28.73
N PHE A 3 -16.31 -14.34 27.84
CA PHE A 3 -15.87 -14.26 26.44
C PHE A 3 -14.41 -13.74 26.40
N PRO A 4 -13.46 -14.48 25.81
CA PRO A 4 -12.05 -14.07 25.83
C PRO A 4 -11.80 -12.86 24.94
N GLU A 5 -11.08 -11.88 25.46
CA GLU A 5 -10.59 -10.74 24.68
C GLU A 5 -9.25 -11.10 24.01
N ILE A 6 -9.27 -11.25 22.69
CA ILE A 6 -8.09 -11.62 21.90
C ILE A 6 -7.68 -10.41 21.06
N LYS A 7 -6.58 -9.76 21.42
CA LYS A 7 -6.01 -8.68 20.59
C LYS A 7 -5.46 -9.28 19.30
N HIS A 8 -5.83 -8.69 18.16
CA HIS A 8 -5.43 -9.15 16.83
C HIS A 8 -5.84 -10.60 16.53
N GLY A 9 -7.00 -11.03 17.01
CA GLY A 9 -7.54 -12.36 16.74
C GLY A 9 -9.02 -12.46 17.07
N ASN A 10 -9.64 -13.57 16.66
CA ASN A 10 -11.06 -13.81 16.81
C ASN A 10 -11.35 -15.28 17.12
N ILE A 11 -12.48 -15.55 17.77
CA ILE A 11 -12.99 -16.91 17.94
C ILE A 11 -13.71 -17.33 16.65
N TYR A 12 -13.61 -18.60 16.28
CA TYR A 12 -14.41 -19.17 15.18
C TYR A 12 -15.91 -19.03 15.47
N ASP A 13 -16.69 -18.52 14.52
CA ASP A 13 -18.15 -18.35 14.66
C ASP A 13 -18.54 -17.48 15.89
N GLU A 14 -17.80 -16.38 16.09
CA GLU A 14 -17.98 -15.45 17.22
C GLU A 14 -19.44 -15.04 17.41
N ASP A 15 -20.15 -14.65 16.33
CA ASP A 15 -21.53 -14.15 16.40
C ASP A 15 -22.50 -15.17 17.03
N ARG A 16 -22.27 -16.47 16.78
CA ARG A 16 -23.05 -17.55 17.35
C ARG A 16 -22.70 -17.77 18.82
N TYR A 17 -21.41 -17.81 19.14
CA TYR A 17 -20.98 -18.20 20.46
C TYR A 17 -21.09 -17.09 21.49
N LYS A 18 -20.95 -15.82 21.10
CA LYS A 18 -20.99 -14.66 22.02
C LYS A 18 -22.24 -14.63 22.91
N GLN A 19 -23.38 -15.07 22.38
CA GLN A 19 -24.66 -15.16 23.11
C GLN A 19 -24.70 -16.26 24.17
N SER A 20 -23.79 -17.24 24.10
CA SER A 20 -23.74 -18.41 24.98
C SER A 20 -22.75 -18.29 26.14
N PHE A 21 -22.10 -17.13 26.29
CA PHE A 21 -21.21 -16.84 27.41
C PHE A 21 -21.97 -16.23 28.59
N PRO A 22 -21.49 -16.41 29.83
CA PRO A 22 -20.29 -17.17 30.23
C PRO A 22 -20.47 -18.69 30.13
N VAL A 23 -19.37 -19.42 29.88
CA VAL A 23 -19.37 -20.88 29.69
C VAL A 23 -18.83 -21.64 30.90
N ALA A 24 -19.29 -22.89 31.06
CA ALA A 24 -18.85 -23.81 32.10
C ALA A 24 -17.42 -24.34 31.85
N ILE A 25 -16.76 -24.78 32.92
CA ILE A 25 -15.44 -25.45 32.89
C ILE A 25 -15.51 -26.70 31.99
N GLY A 26 -14.45 -26.94 31.23
CA GLY A 26 -14.33 -28.04 30.27
C GLY A 26 -14.87 -27.73 28.87
N LYS A 27 -15.57 -26.59 28.67
CA LYS A 27 -15.90 -26.10 27.33
C LYS A 27 -14.66 -25.59 26.62
N TYR A 28 -14.55 -25.87 25.33
CA TYR A 28 -13.43 -25.45 24.49
C TYR A 28 -13.90 -24.73 23.23
N PHE A 29 -13.04 -23.86 22.72
CA PHE A 29 -13.25 -23.12 21.48
C PHE A 29 -11.96 -23.07 20.68
N TYR A 30 -12.05 -22.69 19.40
CA TYR A 30 -10.90 -22.41 18.56
C TYR A 30 -10.82 -20.93 18.24
N TYR A 31 -9.63 -20.35 18.38
CA TYR A 31 -9.36 -18.99 17.93
C TYR A 31 -8.33 -18.99 16.80
N SER A 32 -8.37 -17.92 16.01
CA SER A 32 -7.42 -17.60 14.96
C SER A 32 -6.88 -16.19 15.17
N CYS A 33 -5.69 -15.93 14.65
CA CYS A 33 -5.09 -14.60 14.66
C CYS A 33 -5.31 -13.89 13.33
N ASP A 34 -5.32 -12.56 13.39
CA ASP A 34 -5.36 -11.69 12.22
C ASP A 34 -4.15 -11.90 11.32
N ARG A 35 -4.24 -11.40 10.09
CA ARG A 35 -3.10 -11.43 9.15
C ARG A 35 -1.87 -10.79 9.78
N SER A 36 -0.73 -11.47 9.63
CA SER A 36 0.57 -11.03 10.17
C SER A 36 0.70 -11.18 11.69
N PHE A 37 -0.18 -11.93 12.32
CA PHE A 37 -0.05 -12.43 13.68
C PHE A 37 -0.20 -13.95 13.70
N ALA A 38 0.39 -14.60 14.69
CA ALA A 38 0.24 -16.03 14.90
C ALA A 38 0.09 -16.37 16.37
N SER A 39 -0.59 -17.48 16.64
CA SER A 39 -0.64 -18.04 17.99
C SER A 39 0.75 -18.56 18.40
N PRO A 40 1.01 -18.70 19.71
CA PRO A 40 2.24 -19.31 20.21
C PRO A 40 2.50 -20.72 19.66
N SER A 41 1.44 -21.45 19.29
CA SER A 41 1.53 -22.79 18.69
C SER A 41 1.86 -22.76 17.19
N GLN A 42 1.89 -21.58 16.55
CA GLN A 42 2.09 -21.39 15.10
C GLN A 42 1.06 -22.12 14.22
N THR A 43 -0.10 -22.44 14.78
CA THR A 43 -1.19 -23.11 14.06
C THR A 43 -2.29 -22.12 13.67
N LEU A 44 -2.96 -22.36 12.55
CA LEU A 44 -4.04 -21.51 12.05
C LEU A 44 -5.23 -21.45 13.02
N TRP A 45 -5.55 -22.57 13.66
CA TRP A 45 -6.63 -22.70 14.63
C TRP A 45 -6.06 -23.24 15.94
N THR A 46 -6.12 -22.44 17.00
CA THR A 46 -5.61 -22.85 18.31
C THR A 46 -6.77 -23.09 19.27
N GLN A 47 -6.77 -24.26 19.90
CA GLN A 47 -7.79 -24.63 20.88
C GLN A 47 -7.52 -23.94 22.21
N ILE A 48 -8.57 -23.41 22.83
CA ILE A 48 -8.57 -22.91 24.21
C ILE A 48 -9.66 -23.65 25.00
N ILE A 49 -9.37 -24.02 26.24
CA ILE A 49 -10.31 -24.68 27.14
C ILE A 49 -10.51 -23.84 28.40
N CYS A 50 -11.75 -23.75 28.86
CA CYS A 50 -12.08 -23.10 30.13
C CYS A 50 -11.71 -24.04 31.28
N THR A 51 -10.74 -23.64 32.09
CA THR A 51 -10.32 -24.32 33.32
C THR A 51 -10.78 -23.53 34.54
N GLU A 52 -10.50 -24.04 35.75
CA GLU A 52 -10.76 -23.31 37.01
C GLU A 52 -9.98 -21.99 37.09
N GLU A 53 -8.82 -21.90 36.44
CA GLU A 53 -7.94 -20.73 36.43
C GLU A 53 -8.25 -19.75 35.26
N GLY A 54 -9.20 -20.08 34.38
CA GLY A 54 -9.55 -19.28 33.21
C GLY A 54 -9.26 -19.99 31.89
N TRP A 55 -8.94 -19.24 30.83
CA TRP A 55 -8.66 -19.82 29.52
C TRP A 55 -7.24 -20.39 29.45
N SER A 56 -7.12 -21.66 29.05
CA SER A 56 -5.83 -22.32 28.88
C SER A 56 -5.71 -22.97 27.49
N PRO A 57 -4.62 -22.73 26.73
CA PRO A 57 -3.64 -21.68 26.96
C PRO A 57 -4.30 -20.31 26.88
N MET A 58 -3.71 -19.30 27.54
CA MET A 58 -4.21 -17.93 27.44
C MET A 58 -4.13 -17.48 25.97
N PRO A 59 -5.25 -17.13 25.32
CA PRO A 59 -5.25 -16.77 23.92
C PRO A 59 -4.46 -15.47 23.71
N LYS A 60 -3.44 -15.53 22.86
CA LYS A 60 -2.60 -14.39 22.50
C LYS A 60 -2.16 -14.53 21.05
N CYS A 61 -2.13 -13.41 20.33
CA CYS A 61 -1.59 -13.33 18.99
C CYS A 61 -0.28 -12.54 19.02
N ILE A 62 0.79 -13.15 18.52
CA ILE A 62 2.14 -12.58 18.49
C ILE A 62 2.40 -12.06 17.07
N ARG A 63 2.95 -10.85 16.96
CA ARG A 63 3.25 -10.24 15.65
C ARG A 63 4.28 -11.07 14.88
N GLN A 64 4.00 -11.33 13.60
CA GLN A 64 4.92 -11.95 12.65
C GLN A 64 5.39 -10.96 11.59
N CYS A 65 6.64 -10.53 11.67
CA CYS A 65 7.24 -9.61 10.71
C CYS A 65 7.96 -10.38 9.60
N PHE A 66 7.40 -10.37 8.38
CA PHE A 66 8.13 -10.85 7.19
C PHE A 66 9.22 -9.84 6.81
N PHE A 67 10.44 -10.32 6.60
CA PHE A 67 11.58 -9.48 6.24
C PHE A 67 11.80 -9.50 4.71
N PRO A 68 11.61 -8.36 4.01
CA PRO A 68 11.73 -8.31 2.56
C PRO A 68 13.20 -8.31 2.11
N TRP A 69 13.41 -8.44 0.81
CA TRP A 69 14.71 -8.22 0.19
C TRP A 69 15.10 -6.73 0.28
N VAL A 70 16.38 -6.46 0.54
CA VAL A 70 16.91 -5.11 0.70
C VAL A 70 17.55 -4.64 -0.60
N GLU A 71 17.02 -3.57 -1.20
CA GLU A 71 17.67 -2.94 -2.35
C GLU A 71 18.98 -2.26 -1.95
N ASN A 72 20.05 -2.47 -2.73
CA ASN A 72 21.38 -1.92 -2.47
C ASN A 72 21.96 -2.31 -1.09
N GLY A 73 21.53 -3.44 -0.54
CA GLY A 73 22.06 -4.04 0.67
C GLY A 73 21.87 -5.56 0.68
N HIS A 74 22.28 -6.19 1.77
CA HIS A 74 22.09 -7.61 2.01
C HIS A 74 21.79 -7.89 3.49
N SER A 75 20.97 -8.91 3.73
CA SER A 75 20.68 -9.45 5.05
C SER A 75 20.44 -10.95 4.95
N THR A 76 20.96 -11.71 5.92
CA THR A 76 20.73 -13.17 6.04
C THR A 76 19.26 -13.52 6.30
N SER A 77 18.48 -12.55 6.77
CA SER A 77 17.05 -12.72 7.06
C SER A 77 16.14 -12.38 5.89
N SER A 78 16.68 -12.06 4.72
CA SER A 78 15.87 -11.77 3.52
C SER A 78 14.97 -12.95 3.15
N GLY A 79 13.65 -12.71 3.10
CA GLY A 79 12.64 -13.74 2.85
C GLY A 79 12.24 -14.58 4.06
N GLN A 80 12.72 -14.24 5.27
CA GLN A 80 12.37 -14.94 6.51
C GLN A 80 11.26 -14.21 7.29
N THR A 81 10.52 -14.95 8.12
CA THR A 81 9.51 -14.39 9.04
C THR A 81 10.04 -14.43 10.46
N HIS A 82 9.94 -13.29 11.14
CA HIS A 82 10.40 -13.08 12.50
C HIS A 82 9.24 -12.84 13.46
N GLN A 83 9.44 -13.12 14.75
CA GLN A 83 8.44 -12.86 15.78
C GLN A 83 8.71 -11.52 16.48
N GLU A 84 7.70 -11.00 17.14
CA GLU A 84 7.80 -9.79 17.96
C GLU A 84 8.96 -9.89 18.96
N GLY A 85 9.82 -8.86 18.98
CA GLY A 85 11.03 -8.80 19.79
C GLY A 85 12.31 -9.17 19.04
N ASP A 86 12.21 -9.88 17.92
CA ASP A 86 13.37 -10.24 17.09
C ASP A 86 14.05 -8.99 16.51
N THR A 87 15.37 -9.07 16.41
CA THR A 87 16.20 -8.03 15.80
C THR A 87 16.99 -8.56 14.63
N VAL A 88 17.04 -7.78 13.55
CA VAL A 88 17.66 -8.16 12.28
C VAL A 88 18.66 -7.09 11.87
N GLN A 89 19.81 -7.52 11.35
CA GLN A 89 20.82 -6.63 10.82
C GLN A 89 20.78 -6.52 9.31
N ILE A 90 21.04 -5.30 8.83
CA ILE A 90 21.23 -4.99 7.41
C ILE A 90 22.64 -4.48 7.19
N VAL A 91 23.28 -5.00 6.15
CA VAL A 91 24.55 -4.50 5.65
C VAL A 91 24.31 -3.86 4.29
N CYS A 92 24.58 -2.57 4.15
CA CYS A 92 24.44 -1.89 2.86
C CYS A 92 25.64 -2.17 1.94
N ASN A 93 25.40 -2.15 0.63
CA ASN A 93 26.44 -2.30 -0.38
C ASN A 93 27.31 -1.03 -0.43
N ALA A 94 28.51 -1.13 -1.00
CA ALA A 94 29.46 -0.03 -1.08
C ALA A 94 28.83 1.23 -1.75
N GLY A 95 28.99 2.39 -1.10
CA GLY A 95 28.40 3.67 -1.56
C GLY A 95 27.00 3.99 -1.01
N TYR A 96 26.40 3.07 -0.26
CA TYR A 96 25.08 3.22 0.37
C TYR A 96 25.18 3.11 1.89
N SER A 97 24.29 3.81 2.61
CA SER A 97 24.14 3.65 4.05
C SER A 97 22.69 3.82 4.50
N LEU A 98 22.44 3.42 5.75
CA LEU A 98 21.16 3.58 6.41
C LEU A 98 21.05 5.01 6.94
N LEU A 99 19.85 5.60 6.81
CA LEU A 99 19.54 6.86 7.45
C LEU A 99 19.68 6.67 8.97
N TYR A 100 20.45 7.55 9.63
CA TYR A 100 20.66 7.59 11.08
C TYR A 100 21.51 6.46 11.71
N ASN A 101 22.31 5.72 10.94
CA ASN A 101 23.24 4.68 11.45
C ASN A 101 22.57 3.53 12.23
N GLN A 102 21.25 3.35 12.13
CA GLN A 102 20.56 2.24 12.80
C GLN A 102 20.59 0.99 11.92
N SER A 103 21.55 0.11 12.17
CA SER A 103 21.69 -1.18 11.46
C SER A 103 20.81 -2.30 12.01
N ASN A 104 20.24 -2.13 13.21
CA ASN A 104 19.40 -3.12 13.88
C ASN A 104 17.92 -2.74 13.76
N LEU A 105 17.17 -3.52 13.00
CA LEU A 105 15.71 -3.40 12.90
C LEU A 105 15.08 -4.32 13.92
N ARG A 106 14.08 -3.84 14.65
CA ARG A 106 13.32 -4.65 15.60
C ARG A 106 11.92 -4.89 15.09
N CYS A 107 11.43 -6.13 15.19
CA CYS A 107 10.02 -6.45 14.99
C CYS A 107 9.26 -6.02 16.25
N THR A 108 8.45 -4.98 16.14
CA THR A 108 7.55 -4.48 17.18
C THR A 108 6.13 -4.95 16.92
N GLU A 109 5.22 -4.75 17.87
CA GLU A 109 3.78 -5.01 17.70
C GLU A 109 3.20 -4.35 16.43
N SER A 110 3.74 -3.18 16.04
CA SER A 110 3.35 -2.44 14.83
C SER A 110 4.05 -2.88 13.54
N GLY A 111 5.05 -3.77 13.58
CA GLY A 111 5.85 -4.20 12.43
C GLY A 111 7.34 -3.87 12.57
N TRP A 112 8.06 -3.70 11.46
CA TRP A 112 9.48 -3.32 11.51
C TRP A 112 9.64 -1.86 11.96
N SER A 113 10.54 -1.62 12.93
CA SER A 113 10.79 -0.29 13.52
C SER A 113 11.22 0.78 12.51
N THR A 114 11.93 0.37 11.45
CA THR A 114 12.39 1.24 10.37
C THR A 114 12.23 0.53 9.03
N PRO A 115 11.97 1.24 7.91
CA PRO A 115 11.99 0.62 6.59
C PRO A 115 13.40 0.13 6.22
N PRO A 116 13.56 -1.09 5.67
CA PRO A 116 14.87 -1.65 5.34
C PRO A 116 15.39 -1.10 4.00
N THR A 117 15.73 0.20 3.95
CA THR A 117 16.16 0.86 2.71
C THR A 117 17.58 1.41 2.82
N CYS A 118 18.49 0.93 1.97
CA CYS A 118 19.82 1.51 1.82
C CYS A 118 19.77 2.67 0.82
N SER A 119 20.23 3.85 1.24
CA SER A 119 20.23 5.06 0.40
C SER A 119 21.66 5.52 0.12
N GLN A 120 21.89 6.10 -1.06
CA GLN A 120 23.23 6.54 -1.45
C GLN A 120 23.71 7.68 -0.54
N LEU A 121 24.99 7.68 -0.17
CA LEU A 121 25.58 8.66 0.74
C LEU A 121 25.34 10.12 0.32
N VAL A 122 25.32 10.40 -0.99
CA VAL A 122 25.02 11.73 -1.56
C VAL A 122 23.59 12.18 -1.24
N ILE A 123 22.62 11.26 -1.25
CA ILE A 123 21.21 11.53 -0.96
C ILE A 123 21.02 11.79 0.55
N ILE A 124 21.74 11.06 1.41
CA ILE A 124 21.70 11.26 2.87
C ILE A 124 22.23 12.64 3.25
N LEU A 125 23.31 13.09 2.61
CA LEU A 125 23.84 14.45 2.81
C LEU A 125 22.78 15.49 2.44
N ILE A 126 22.06 15.32 1.32
CA ILE A 126 20.97 16.22 0.92
C ILE A 126 19.82 16.20 1.94
N ILE A 127 19.38 15.03 2.42
CA ILE A 127 18.30 14.91 3.43
C ILE A 127 18.72 15.54 4.77
N SER A 128 19.96 15.34 5.20
CA SER A 128 20.48 15.91 6.44
C SER A 128 20.55 17.44 6.38
N VAL A 129 20.99 18.00 5.25
CA VAL A 129 21.02 19.45 5.01
C VAL A 129 19.61 20.03 4.94
N LEU A 130 18.67 19.37 4.25
CA LEU A 130 17.27 19.80 4.21
C LEU A 130 16.59 19.75 5.58
N SER A 131 16.89 18.74 6.40
CA SER A 131 16.35 18.60 7.77
C SER A 131 16.90 19.68 8.71
N LEU A 132 18.19 20.03 8.57
CA LEU A 132 18.81 21.15 9.27
C LEU A 132 18.17 22.49 8.87
N CYS A 133 17.94 22.73 7.58
CA CYS A 133 17.22 23.91 7.09
C CYS A 133 15.78 23.99 7.64
N PHE A 134 15.10 22.85 7.76
CA PHE A 134 13.74 22.77 8.30
C PHE A 134 13.70 23.07 9.81
N TRP A 135 14.68 22.58 10.58
CA TRP A 135 14.83 22.91 12.01
C TRP A 135 15.17 24.39 12.25
N THR A 136 16.02 24.98 11.41
CA THR A 136 16.28 26.44 11.49
C THR A 136 15.02 27.26 11.19
N SER A 137 14.08 26.71 10.40
CA SER A 137 12.79 27.36 10.11
C SER A 137 11.77 27.26 11.25
N PHE A 138 11.89 26.25 12.14
CA PHE A 138 11.02 26.10 13.32
C PHE A 138 11.52 26.88 14.55
N ALA A 139 12.83 27.10 14.67
CA ALA A 139 13.42 27.91 15.74
C ALA A 139 13.19 29.42 15.55
N SER A 140 12.95 29.87 14.31
CA SER A 140 12.55 31.24 13.98
C SER A 140 11.11 31.24 13.52
N GLY A 141 10.15 31.45 14.43
CA GLY A 141 8.71 31.49 14.14
C GLY A 141 8.32 32.50 13.04
N LEU A 142 8.42 32.08 11.77
CA LEU A 142 8.04 32.85 10.59
C LEU A 142 6.97 32.06 9.83
N SER A 143 5.75 32.14 10.36
CA SER A 143 4.53 31.90 9.61
C SER A 143 4.44 32.93 8.48
N ILE A 144 4.57 32.52 7.21
CA ILE A 144 4.37 33.43 6.08
C ILE A 144 2.90 33.34 5.63
N LEU A 145 2.10 34.30 6.07
CA LEU A 145 0.80 34.66 5.49
C LEU A 145 1.03 35.70 4.37
N TRP A 146 0.35 35.55 3.25
CA TRP A 146 0.50 36.34 2.02
C TRP A 146 -0.26 37.69 2.04
N ILE A 147 0.22 38.63 1.17
CA ILE A 147 -0.51 39.72 0.44
C ILE A 147 -0.77 41.04 1.23
N LEU A 148 -0.55 42.29 0.77
CA LEU A 148 -0.17 42.93 -0.51
C LEU A 148 0.24 44.42 -0.26
N SER A 149 1.08 44.97 -1.15
CA SER A 149 0.90 46.28 -1.82
C SER A 149 1.55 47.59 -1.30
N LYS A 150 2.24 48.21 -2.29
CA LYS A 150 2.69 49.60 -2.52
C LYS A 150 3.90 50.14 -1.73
N ASN A 151 5.01 50.19 -2.48
CA ASN A 151 6.17 51.08 -2.34
C ASN A 151 7.10 50.85 -1.12
N GLN A 152 8.39 50.65 -1.45
CA GLN A 152 9.59 50.62 -0.60
C GLN A 152 10.05 49.23 -0.08
N LEU A 153 11.08 48.71 -0.78
CA LEU A 153 12.23 47.89 -0.37
C LEU A 153 12.10 46.52 0.36
N LEU A 154 12.84 45.55 -0.22
CA LEU A 154 13.59 44.41 0.38
C LEU A 154 12.86 43.10 0.74
N VAL A 155 13.21 42.01 0.02
CA VAL A 155 13.17 40.63 0.55
C VAL A 155 14.52 39.96 0.28
N LEU A 156 15.13 39.48 1.36
CA LEU A 156 16.38 38.71 1.40
C LEU A 156 16.18 37.30 0.83
N LEU A 157 17.06 36.92 -0.09
CA LEU A 157 17.35 35.53 -0.44
C LEU A 157 18.52 35.03 0.41
N ILE A 158 18.34 33.91 1.10
CA ILE A 158 19.45 33.08 1.58
C ILE A 158 19.07 31.64 1.23
N CYS A 159 19.77 30.87 0.37
CA CYS A 159 21.14 30.96 -0.16
C CYS A 159 21.13 30.41 -1.61
N SER A 160 21.92 30.89 -2.59
CA SER A 160 23.29 31.40 -2.44
C SER A 160 23.63 32.47 -3.50
N THR A 161 23.40 33.75 -3.20
CA THR A 161 24.22 34.91 -3.64
C THR A 161 23.74 36.15 -2.89
N VAL A 162 24.52 36.62 -1.91
CA VAL A 162 24.38 37.97 -1.38
C VAL A 162 25.37 38.84 -2.13
N VAL A 163 24.88 39.67 -3.06
CA VAL A 163 25.68 40.71 -3.69
C VAL A 163 25.57 41.96 -2.80
N LEU A 164 26.61 42.24 -2.01
CA LEU A 164 26.79 43.56 -1.40
C LEU A 164 27.48 44.45 -2.43
N VAL A 165 26.74 45.41 -3.01
CA VAL A 165 27.33 46.47 -3.83
C VAL A 165 27.92 47.50 -2.89
N SER A 166 29.25 47.53 -2.76
CA SER A 166 29.96 48.67 -2.16
C SER A 166 30.71 49.42 -3.27
N ASN A 167 30.53 50.74 -3.34
CA ASN A 167 31.01 51.61 -4.42
C ASN A 167 32.52 51.94 -4.33
N SER A 168 33.38 50.93 -4.14
CA SER A 168 34.83 51.14 -4.18
C SER A 168 35.53 50.13 -5.09
N LEU A 169 36.20 50.67 -6.12
CA LEU A 169 36.92 49.94 -7.18
C LEU A 169 38.07 49.06 -6.67
N ILE A 170 38.48 49.20 -5.41
CA ILE A 170 39.65 48.52 -4.83
C ILE A 170 39.29 47.10 -4.35
N SER A 171 38.03 46.83 -3.99
CA SER A 171 37.55 45.52 -3.50
C SER A 171 37.36 44.49 -4.64
N ALA A 172 37.18 44.96 -5.88
CA ALA A 172 36.87 44.12 -7.04
C ALA A 172 38.08 43.30 -7.53
N LEU A 173 39.30 43.82 -7.35
CA LEU A 173 40.55 43.14 -7.76
C LEU A 173 40.92 41.96 -6.84
N ILE A 174 40.49 41.97 -5.58
CA ILE A 174 40.77 40.89 -4.62
C ILE A 174 39.92 39.66 -4.94
N LEU A 175 38.73 39.83 -5.51
CA LEU A 175 37.81 38.74 -5.84
C LEU A 175 38.21 37.95 -7.09
N VAL A 176 39.03 38.49 -7.99
CA VAL A 176 39.39 37.79 -9.24
C VAL A 176 40.51 36.76 -9.00
N ASN A 177 41.36 36.96 -7.99
CA ASN A 177 42.52 36.09 -7.72
C ASN A 177 42.20 34.83 -6.91
N SER A 178 41.02 34.74 -6.27
CA SER A 178 40.61 33.54 -5.52
C SER A 178 39.83 32.52 -6.36
N PHE A 179 39.46 32.85 -7.61
CA PHE A 179 38.76 31.94 -8.52
C PHE A 179 39.66 31.09 -9.41
N LEU A 180 40.99 31.27 -9.37
CA LEU A 180 41.94 30.53 -10.22
C LEU A 180 42.65 29.36 -9.53
N VAL A 181 42.37 29.07 -8.26
CA VAL A 181 42.98 27.94 -7.52
C VAL A 181 41.91 26.98 -7.01
N SER A 182 41.25 26.29 -7.94
CA SER A 182 40.80 24.90 -7.77
C SER A 182 40.34 24.37 -9.13
N GLY A 183 41.30 23.82 -9.86
CA GLY A 183 41.05 23.12 -11.12
C GLY A 183 40.24 21.84 -10.92
N LEU A 184 39.52 21.49 -11.99
CA LEU A 184 38.83 20.22 -12.27
C LEU A 184 37.52 19.95 -11.52
N GLY A 185 36.42 20.25 -12.20
CA GLY A 185 35.11 19.67 -11.95
C GLY A 185 34.05 20.43 -12.72
N LEU A 186 33.61 19.89 -13.87
CA LEU A 186 32.48 20.41 -14.62
C LEU A 186 31.30 20.67 -13.67
N SER A 187 31.01 21.94 -13.40
CA SER A 187 29.71 22.37 -12.92
C SER A 187 28.74 22.16 -14.08
N LEU A 188 28.27 20.92 -14.23
CA LEU A 188 26.90 20.71 -14.65
C LEU A 188 26.09 21.48 -13.61
N CYS A 189 25.67 22.69 -14.00
CA CYS A 189 24.47 23.27 -13.47
C CYS A 189 23.40 22.22 -13.76
N CYS A 190 23.18 21.30 -12.81
CA CYS A 190 22.01 20.47 -12.81
C CYS A 190 20.89 21.47 -12.73
N CYS A 191 20.25 21.72 -13.86
CA CYS A 191 18.86 22.09 -13.89
C CYS A 191 18.16 20.92 -13.19
N SER A 192 18.16 20.94 -11.85
CA SER A 192 17.36 20.05 -11.02
C SER A 192 15.95 20.42 -11.43
N SER A 193 15.45 19.72 -12.44
CA SER A 193 14.09 19.84 -12.90
C SER A 193 13.26 19.74 -11.64
N PHE A 194 12.57 20.82 -11.28
CA PHE A 194 11.57 20.85 -10.22
C PHE A 194 10.38 19.99 -10.68
N LEU A 195 10.62 18.71 -10.97
CA LEU A 195 9.58 17.77 -11.29
C LEU A 195 8.89 17.47 -9.98
N ARG A 196 7.63 17.89 -9.91
CA ARG A 196 6.82 17.74 -8.71
C ARG A 196 6.64 16.26 -8.41
N LYS A 197 6.70 15.91 -7.13
CA LYS A 197 6.37 14.57 -6.64
C LYS A 197 4.85 14.40 -6.67
N CYS A 198 4.37 13.18 -6.96
CA CYS A 198 2.95 12.87 -6.83
C CYS A 198 2.62 12.52 -5.38
N GLY A 199 1.38 12.78 -4.97
CA GLY A 199 0.82 12.23 -3.74
C GLY A 199 0.44 10.75 -3.89
N PRO A 200 -0.31 10.18 -2.94
CA PRO A 200 -0.85 8.82 -3.06
C PRO A 200 -1.59 8.59 -4.40
N PRO A 201 -1.55 7.38 -4.99
CA PRO A 201 -2.26 7.08 -6.22
C PRO A 201 -3.78 7.24 -6.05
N PRO A 202 -4.51 7.62 -7.12
CA PRO A 202 -5.95 7.81 -7.04
C PRO A 202 -6.68 6.47 -6.74
N PRO A 203 -7.67 6.45 -5.83
CA PRO A 203 -8.47 5.24 -5.61
C PRO A 203 -9.34 4.95 -6.85
N ILE A 204 -9.62 3.66 -7.08
CA ILE A 204 -10.55 3.19 -8.13
C ILE A 204 -11.64 2.32 -7.52
N ASP A 205 -12.82 2.28 -8.14
CA ASP A 205 -13.89 1.40 -7.70
C ASP A 205 -13.55 -0.07 -7.98
N ASN A 206 -13.88 -0.94 -7.03
CA ASN A 206 -13.67 -2.39 -7.13
C ASN A 206 -12.24 -2.83 -7.49
N GLY A 207 -11.24 -2.03 -7.12
CA GLY A 207 -9.83 -2.33 -7.37
C GLY A 207 -8.91 -1.53 -6.44
N ASP A 208 -7.65 -1.95 -6.37
CA ASP A 208 -6.62 -1.27 -5.58
C ASP A 208 -5.24 -1.50 -6.20
N ILE A 209 -4.24 -0.76 -5.74
CA ILE A 209 -2.84 -1.01 -6.08
C ILE A 209 -2.32 -2.29 -5.41
N THR A 210 -1.35 -2.95 -6.04
CA THR A 210 -0.76 -4.20 -5.51
C THR A 210 0.24 -3.96 -4.37
N SER A 211 0.72 -2.74 -4.21
CA SER A 211 1.71 -2.31 -3.21
C SER A 211 1.08 -1.42 -2.13
N PHE A 212 1.74 -1.27 -0.98
CA PHE A 212 1.30 -0.30 0.03
C PHE A 212 1.49 1.15 -0.47
N PRO A 213 0.48 2.02 -0.33
CA PRO A 213 0.58 3.40 -0.80
C PRO A 213 1.57 4.21 0.05
N LEU A 214 2.53 4.84 -0.61
CA LEU A 214 3.45 5.81 0.00
C LEU A 214 2.81 7.22 0.05
N PRO A 215 3.23 8.08 1.00
CA PRO A 215 2.74 9.46 1.06
C PRO A 215 3.22 10.32 -0.11
N ALA A 216 4.31 9.95 -0.80
CA ALA A 216 4.83 10.68 -1.96
C ALA A 216 5.60 9.77 -2.93
N TYR A 217 5.52 10.08 -4.23
CA TYR A 217 6.16 9.34 -5.32
C TYR A 217 7.03 10.25 -6.18
N ALA A 218 8.20 9.76 -6.57
CA ALA A 218 9.10 10.49 -7.46
C ALA A 218 8.52 10.54 -8.89
N PRO A 219 8.86 11.58 -9.67
CA PRO A 219 8.57 11.60 -11.10
C PRO A 219 9.15 10.35 -11.79
N GLY A 220 8.35 9.70 -12.63
CA GLY A 220 8.67 8.42 -13.28
C GLY A 220 8.29 7.17 -12.47
N SER A 221 7.91 7.30 -11.20
CA SER A 221 7.41 6.15 -10.42
C SER A 221 6.15 5.56 -11.07
N SER A 222 6.04 4.23 -11.07
CA SER A 222 4.87 3.50 -11.57
C SER A 222 4.27 2.65 -10.45
N VAL A 223 2.95 2.62 -10.37
CA VAL A 223 2.19 1.69 -9.52
C VAL A 223 1.34 0.77 -10.38
N GLU A 224 1.08 -0.43 -9.89
CA GLU A 224 0.29 -1.44 -10.60
C GLU A 224 -1.08 -1.59 -9.92
N TYR A 225 -2.16 -1.43 -10.69
CA TYR A 225 -3.52 -1.64 -10.22
C TYR A 225 -4.03 -3.04 -10.51
N ARG A 226 -4.90 -3.52 -9.62
CA ARG A 226 -5.58 -4.81 -9.74
C ARG A 226 -7.04 -4.69 -9.30
N CYS A 227 -7.93 -5.24 -10.12
CA CYS A 227 -9.35 -5.36 -9.77
C CYS A 227 -9.60 -6.48 -8.77
N GLN A 228 -10.66 -6.33 -7.98
CA GLN A 228 -11.23 -7.35 -7.12
C GLN A 228 -11.65 -8.60 -7.92
N ALA A 229 -11.87 -9.71 -7.22
CA ALA A 229 -12.24 -10.97 -7.86
C ALA A 229 -13.46 -10.79 -8.78
N PHE A 230 -13.40 -11.38 -9.97
CA PHE A 230 -14.42 -11.36 -11.04
C PHE A 230 -14.65 -10.02 -11.76
N TYR A 231 -14.12 -8.90 -11.28
CA TYR A 231 -14.13 -7.63 -12.03
C TYR A 231 -13.07 -7.66 -13.13
N ALA A 232 -13.40 -7.13 -14.31
CA ALA A 232 -12.49 -7.12 -15.46
C ALA A 232 -11.74 -5.79 -15.54
N LEU A 233 -10.41 -5.83 -15.65
CA LEU A 233 -9.61 -4.61 -15.79
C LEU A 233 -9.70 -4.07 -17.22
N GLN A 234 -10.07 -2.79 -17.34
CA GLN A 234 -10.09 -2.03 -18.58
C GLN A 234 -9.14 -0.84 -18.49
N GLY A 235 -8.27 -0.68 -19.49
CA GLY A 235 -7.27 0.39 -19.54
C GLY A 235 -5.87 -0.07 -19.15
N ASN A 236 -4.98 0.89 -18.84
CA ASN A 236 -3.60 0.57 -18.48
C ASN A 236 -3.50 0.19 -17.00
N ARG A 237 -2.98 -1.01 -16.75
CA ARG A 237 -2.68 -1.52 -15.41
C ARG A 237 -1.62 -0.69 -14.68
N ASN A 238 -0.64 -0.16 -15.40
CA ASN A 238 0.50 0.55 -14.84
C ASN A 238 0.24 2.06 -14.92
N VAL A 239 0.16 2.71 -13.76
CA VAL A 239 -0.12 4.14 -13.65
C VAL A 239 1.15 4.86 -13.22
N ILE A 240 1.55 5.88 -13.98
CA ILE A 240 2.87 6.52 -13.88
C ILE A 240 2.71 7.95 -13.35
N CYS A 241 3.54 8.32 -12.38
CA CYS A 241 3.66 9.68 -11.88
C CYS A 241 4.50 10.52 -12.84
N SER A 242 3.92 11.58 -13.40
CA SER A 242 4.61 12.53 -14.27
C SER A 242 4.42 13.94 -13.75
N ASN A 243 5.50 14.56 -13.27
CA ASN A 243 5.51 15.96 -12.82
C ASN A 243 4.37 16.33 -11.84
N GLY A 244 4.12 15.48 -10.85
CA GLY A 244 3.11 15.71 -9.81
C GLY A 244 1.71 15.24 -10.16
N GLN A 245 1.51 14.70 -11.37
CA GLN A 245 0.23 14.18 -11.83
C GLN A 245 0.34 12.69 -12.20
N TRP A 246 -0.63 11.90 -11.76
CA TRP A 246 -0.76 10.50 -12.18
C TRP A 246 -1.39 10.39 -13.57
N SER A 247 -0.93 9.42 -14.36
CA SER A 247 -1.61 9.04 -15.60
C SER A 247 -3.02 8.49 -15.32
N GLU A 248 -3.86 8.37 -16.34
CA GLU A 248 -5.23 7.87 -16.19
C GLU A 248 -5.25 6.44 -15.58
N PRO A 249 -5.95 6.22 -14.46
CA PRO A 249 -6.03 4.90 -13.84
C PRO A 249 -6.99 3.97 -14.59
N PRO A 250 -6.83 2.64 -14.46
CA PRO A 250 -7.73 1.68 -15.10
C PRO A 250 -9.10 1.66 -14.42
N LYS A 251 -10.10 1.12 -15.13
CA LYS A 251 -11.45 0.87 -14.62
C LYS A 251 -11.65 -0.62 -14.37
N CYS A 252 -12.39 -0.95 -13.32
CA CYS A 252 -12.80 -2.33 -13.04
C CYS A 252 -14.26 -2.50 -13.45
N LEU A 253 -14.48 -3.21 -14.55
CA LEU A 253 -15.81 -3.50 -15.09
C LEU A 253 -16.53 -4.52 -14.23
N ASP A 254 -17.82 -4.25 -13.96
CA ASP A 254 -18.65 -5.03 -13.06
C ASP A 254 -18.72 -6.51 -13.45
N ALA A 255 -18.67 -7.38 -12.44
CA ALA A 255 -18.91 -8.80 -12.61
C ALA A 255 -20.41 -9.09 -12.76
N CYS A 256 -20.77 -10.03 -13.62
CA CYS A 256 -22.15 -10.47 -13.74
C CYS A 256 -22.53 -11.43 -12.63
N VAL A 257 -23.68 -11.18 -12.00
CA VAL A 257 -24.29 -12.09 -11.03
C VAL A 257 -25.40 -12.87 -11.72
N VAL A 258 -25.20 -14.17 -11.92
CA VAL A 258 -26.24 -15.07 -12.39
C VAL A 258 -27.02 -15.60 -11.20
N SER A 259 -28.31 -15.27 -11.12
CA SER A 259 -29.16 -15.62 -9.99
C SER A 259 -30.03 -16.85 -10.28
N GLU A 260 -30.13 -17.73 -9.28
CA GLU A 260 -31.05 -18.87 -9.29
C GLU A 260 -32.50 -18.42 -9.55
N GLU A 261 -32.95 -17.37 -8.87
CA GLU A 261 -34.30 -16.82 -9.02
C GLU A 261 -34.65 -16.47 -10.48
N MET A 262 -33.73 -15.81 -11.20
CA MET A 262 -33.97 -15.46 -12.59
C MET A 262 -33.93 -16.68 -13.51
N MET A 263 -33.12 -17.69 -13.20
CA MET A 263 -33.10 -18.95 -13.93
C MET A 263 -34.40 -19.76 -13.74
N GLU A 264 -34.91 -19.81 -12.50
CA GLU A 264 -36.20 -20.43 -12.18
C GLU A 264 -37.35 -19.76 -12.92
N LYS A 265 -37.42 -18.42 -12.89
CA LYS A 265 -38.46 -17.64 -13.56
C LYS A 265 -38.54 -17.90 -15.06
N HIS A 266 -37.41 -18.19 -15.70
CA HIS A 266 -37.31 -18.42 -17.15
C HIS A 266 -37.22 -19.91 -17.53
N ASN A 267 -37.39 -20.83 -16.57
CA ASN A 267 -37.28 -22.29 -16.75
C ASN A 267 -35.98 -22.76 -17.42
N ILE A 268 -34.87 -22.09 -17.09
CA ILE A 268 -33.53 -22.40 -17.61
C ILE A 268 -32.59 -22.86 -16.50
N GLN A 269 -31.47 -23.45 -16.88
CA GLN A 269 -30.36 -23.81 -15.99
C GLN A 269 -29.03 -23.61 -16.72
N LEU A 270 -27.93 -23.48 -15.98
CA LEU A 270 -26.59 -23.44 -16.57
C LEU A 270 -26.25 -24.79 -17.22
N ARG A 271 -25.57 -24.74 -18.37
CA ARG A 271 -25.24 -25.95 -19.14
C ARG A 271 -24.19 -26.84 -18.45
N TRP A 272 -23.22 -26.24 -17.77
CA TRP A 272 -22.01 -26.92 -17.30
C TRP A 272 -21.83 -26.89 -15.77
N ARG A 273 -22.61 -26.09 -15.04
CA ARG A 273 -22.42 -25.85 -13.60
C ARG A 273 -23.73 -26.04 -12.83
N HIS A 274 -23.60 -26.44 -11.57
CA HIS A 274 -24.72 -26.68 -10.64
C HIS A 274 -24.72 -25.68 -9.45
N GLU A 275 -23.91 -24.62 -9.53
CA GLU A 275 -23.81 -23.59 -8.49
C GLU A 275 -25.07 -22.72 -8.46
N LYS A 276 -25.61 -22.46 -7.25
CA LYS A 276 -26.82 -21.63 -7.04
C LYS A 276 -26.59 -20.14 -7.30
N LYS A 277 -25.41 -19.63 -7.00
CA LYS A 277 -25.00 -18.25 -7.27
C LYS A 277 -23.68 -18.25 -8.03
N PHE A 278 -23.73 -17.81 -9.28
CA PHE A 278 -22.58 -17.89 -10.18
C PHE A 278 -22.15 -16.48 -10.61
N TYR A 279 -20.87 -16.17 -10.39
CA TYR A 279 -20.26 -14.90 -10.80
C TYR A 279 -19.42 -15.13 -12.06
N SER A 280 -19.62 -14.26 -13.05
CA SER A 280 -18.90 -14.33 -14.33
C SER A 280 -18.17 -13.03 -14.59
N ARG A 281 -16.93 -13.10 -15.09
CA ARG A 281 -16.18 -11.88 -15.44
C ARG A 281 -16.77 -11.26 -16.70
N THR A 282 -16.76 -9.93 -16.80
CA THR A 282 -17.11 -9.24 -18.06
C THR A 282 -16.24 -9.76 -19.21
N GLY A 283 -16.89 -10.16 -20.31
CA GLY A 283 -16.26 -10.83 -21.45
C GLY A 283 -16.36 -12.36 -21.44
N ASP A 284 -16.71 -12.98 -20.31
CA ASP A 284 -16.92 -14.43 -20.24
C ASP A 284 -18.26 -14.83 -20.88
N ASN A 285 -18.30 -16.03 -21.46
CA ASN A 285 -19.51 -16.60 -22.03
C ASN A 285 -20.26 -17.46 -21.02
N ILE A 286 -21.57 -17.26 -20.97
CA ILE A 286 -22.51 -17.97 -20.10
C ILE A 286 -23.46 -18.75 -21.01
N GLU A 287 -23.54 -20.06 -20.80
CA GLU A 287 -24.40 -20.96 -21.56
C GLU A 287 -25.54 -21.51 -20.71
N PHE A 288 -26.76 -21.35 -21.23
CA PHE A 288 -27.99 -21.84 -20.63
C PHE A 288 -28.59 -22.99 -21.45
N ILE A 289 -29.33 -23.86 -20.77
CA ILE A 289 -30.19 -24.89 -21.36
C ILE A 289 -31.56 -24.86 -20.69
N CYS A 290 -32.61 -25.31 -21.39
CA CYS A 290 -33.93 -25.45 -20.76
C CYS A 290 -33.91 -26.54 -19.70
N LYS A 291 -34.71 -26.35 -18.66
CA LYS A 291 -35.03 -27.42 -17.72
C LYS A 291 -35.81 -28.53 -18.41
N VAL A 292 -35.74 -29.73 -17.82
CA VAL A 292 -36.47 -30.90 -18.32
C VAL A 292 -37.97 -30.58 -18.39
N GLY A 293 -38.59 -30.88 -19.53
CA GLY A 293 -40.02 -30.60 -19.79
C GLY A 293 -40.31 -29.23 -20.39
N TYR A 294 -39.31 -28.36 -20.56
CA TYR A 294 -39.48 -27.04 -21.17
C TYR A 294 -38.78 -26.95 -22.55
N HIS A 295 -39.36 -26.14 -23.44
CA HIS A 295 -38.86 -25.94 -24.80
C HIS A 295 -38.41 -24.50 -25.03
N ARG A 296 -37.43 -24.30 -25.92
CA ARG A 296 -36.88 -22.96 -26.20
C ARG A 296 -37.94 -22.04 -26.79
N LYS A 297 -38.17 -20.89 -26.17
CA LYS A 297 -38.95 -19.78 -26.74
C LYS A 297 -38.06 -18.70 -27.35
N SER A 298 -36.95 -18.40 -26.71
CA SER A 298 -35.96 -17.46 -27.24
C SER A 298 -35.16 -18.05 -28.41
N PRO A 299 -34.62 -17.23 -29.32
CA PRO A 299 -33.78 -17.69 -30.42
C PRO A 299 -32.49 -18.34 -29.90
N GLY A 300 -31.90 -19.26 -30.69
CA GLY A 300 -30.76 -20.08 -30.25
C GLY A 300 -29.54 -19.30 -29.76
N HIS A 301 -29.26 -18.13 -30.34
CA HIS A 301 -28.15 -17.28 -29.90
C HIS A 301 -28.33 -16.69 -28.50
N ALA A 302 -29.58 -16.57 -28.00
CA ALA A 302 -29.84 -16.09 -26.65
C ALA A 302 -29.43 -17.08 -25.55
N PHE A 303 -29.16 -18.34 -25.90
CA PHE A 303 -28.70 -19.37 -24.95
C PHE A 303 -27.18 -19.35 -24.71
N ARG A 304 -26.43 -18.53 -25.46
CA ARG A 304 -25.00 -18.30 -25.27
C ARG A 304 -24.75 -16.80 -25.27
N ILE A 305 -24.71 -16.22 -24.08
CA ILE A 305 -24.55 -14.77 -23.89
C ILE A 305 -23.19 -14.46 -23.31
N THR A 306 -22.72 -13.23 -23.51
CA THR A 306 -21.50 -12.74 -22.90
C THR A 306 -21.85 -11.80 -21.75
N CYS A 307 -21.18 -11.94 -20.62
CA CYS A 307 -21.31 -10.98 -19.52
C CYS A 307 -20.80 -9.59 -19.96
N GLN A 308 -21.63 -8.56 -19.79
CA GLN A 308 -21.28 -7.17 -20.13
C GLN A 308 -21.58 -6.25 -18.95
N GLU A 309 -20.54 -5.83 -18.22
CA GLU A 309 -20.61 -4.82 -17.16
C GLU A 309 -21.77 -5.08 -16.18
N GLY A 310 -21.74 -6.25 -15.54
CA GLY A 310 -22.77 -6.65 -14.56
C GLY A 310 -24.12 -7.06 -15.14
N LYS A 311 -24.36 -6.88 -16.45
CA LYS A 311 -25.64 -7.19 -17.09
C LYS A 311 -25.64 -8.57 -17.75
N VAL A 312 -26.68 -9.34 -17.46
CA VAL A 312 -26.97 -10.66 -18.04
C VAL A 312 -28.37 -10.63 -18.63
N ILE A 313 -28.48 -10.97 -19.91
CA ILE A 313 -29.78 -11.14 -20.58
C ILE A 313 -30.13 -12.63 -20.52
N TYR A 314 -31.25 -12.94 -19.89
CA TYR A 314 -31.70 -14.32 -19.70
C TYR A 314 -32.58 -14.79 -20.88
N PRO A 315 -32.29 -15.94 -21.51
CA PRO A 315 -33.21 -16.56 -22.45
C PRO A 315 -34.40 -17.18 -21.71
N THR A 316 -35.48 -17.44 -22.45
CA THR A 316 -36.70 -18.05 -21.91
C THR A 316 -36.98 -19.41 -22.53
N CYS A 317 -37.34 -20.35 -21.65
CA CYS A 317 -38.11 -21.54 -21.95
C CYS A 317 -39.50 -21.37 -21.25
#